data_AF-A0A2V9Y6M5-F1
#
_entry.id   AF-A0A2V9Y6M5-F1
#
_cell.length_a   1.000
_cell.length_b   1.000
_cell.length_c   1.000
_cell.angle_alpha   90.00
_cell.angle_beta   90.00
_cell.angle_gamma   90.00
#
_symmetry.space_group_name_H-M   'P 1'
#
loop_
_entity.id
_entity.type
_entity.pdbx_description
1 polymer ?
#
loop_
_entity_poly.entity_id
_entity_poly.type
_entity_poly.pdbx_seq_one_letter_code
_entity_poly.pdbx_strand_id
1 'polypeptide(L)' 'MTQQHLAKILGVNQAAVSKMERRTDMYISTLQDFVRAMGGQLVITALFPEGEVQIDQFENLRREEKQRQEMESAR' A
#
# COMPACT_ATOMS: atom_id res chain seq x y z
N MET A 1 -1.14 -2.98 13.52
CA MET A 1 0.29 -3.38 13.50
C MET A 1 1.10 -2.15 13.14
N THR A 2 2.15 -1.77 13.89
CA THR A 2 2.91 -0.53 13.62
C THR A 2 4.12 -0.82 12.72
N GLN A 3 4.53 0.17 11.92
CA GLN A 3 5.72 0.05 11.06
C GLN A 3 6.99 -0.35 11.83
N GLN A 4 7.11 0.08 13.10
CA GLN A 4 8.21 -0.29 13.98
C GLN A 4 8.20 -1.79 14.35
N HIS A 5 7.02 -2.38 14.48
CA HIS A 5 6.87 -3.80 14.78
C HIS A 5 7.24 -4.66 13.55
N LEU A 6 6.83 -4.24 12.35
CA LEU A 6 7.18 -4.90 11.09
C LEU A 6 8.69 -4.81 10.79
N ALA A 7 9.30 -3.65 11.02
CA ALA A 7 10.74 -3.42 10.92
C ALA A 7 11.55 -4.41 11.78
N LYS A 8 11.10 -4.65 13.02
CA LYS A 8 11.74 -5.58 13.94
C LYS A 8 11.65 -7.04 13.47
N ILE A 9 10.54 -7.44 12.87
CA ILE A 9 10.34 -8.80 12.33
C ILE A 9 11.23 -9.02 11.09
N LEU A 10 11.38 -8.01 10.24
CA LEU A 10 12.12 -8.09 8.98
C LEU A 10 13.61 -7.74 9.09
N GLY A 11 14.09 -7.36 10.29
CA GLY A 11 15.50 -7.01 10.53
C GLY A 11 15.97 -5.75 9.80
N VAL A 12 15.06 -4.86 9.41
CA VAL A 12 15.34 -3.65 8.63
C VAL A 12 14.87 -2.40 9.37
N ASN A 13 15.53 -1.25 9.16
CA ASN A 13 15.11 0.01 9.77
C ASN A 13 13.75 0.48 9.19
N GLN A 14 12.92 1.16 9.99
CA GLN A 14 11.62 1.73 9.61
C GLN A 14 11.67 2.54 8.31
N ALA A 15 12.76 3.27 8.04
CA ALA A 15 12.93 4.01 6.77
C ALA A 15 13.03 3.10 5.53
N ALA A 16 13.57 1.89 5.69
CA ALA A 16 13.62 0.88 4.63
C ALA A 16 12.25 0.23 4.43
N VAL A 17 11.49 0.01 5.51
CA VAL A 17 10.10 -0.46 5.45
C VAL A 17 9.24 0.57 4.71
N SER A 18 9.34 1.86 5.04
CA SER A 18 8.57 2.92 4.38
C SER A 18 8.91 3.07 2.88
N LYS A 19 10.17 2.88 2.50
CA LYS A 19 10.57 2.85 1.07
C LYS A 19 10.03 1.63 0.33
N MET A 20 10.00 0.47 1.01
CA MET A 20 9.48 -0.77 0.44
C MET A 20 7.96 -0.70 0.27
N GLU A 21 7.24 -0.20 1.27
CA GLU A 21 5.80 0.09 1.22
C GLU A 21 5.49 0.99 0.01
N ARG A 22 6.11 2.16 -0.10
CA ARG A 22 5.87 3.11 -1.21
C ARG A 22 6.08 2.51 -2.61
N ARG A 23 7.10 1.66 -2.80
CA ARG A 23 7.35 1.02 -4.10
C ARG A 23 6.30 -0.04 -4.41
N THR A 24 5.98 -0.88 -3.42
CA THR A 24 4.96 -1.93 -3.54
C THR A 24 3.58 -1.34 -3.80
N ASP A 25 3.22 -0.25 -3.12
CA ASP A 25 1.95 0.46 -3.27
C ASP A 25 1.73 1.00 -4.70
N MET A 26 2.81 1.49 -5.33
CA MET A 26 2.77 1.99 -6.72
C MET A 26 2.52 0.86 -7.74
N TYR A 27 3.11 -0.32 -7.51
CA TYR A 27 2.85 -1.49 -8.37
C TYR A 27 1.44 -2.06 -8.17
N ILE A 28 0.94 -2.08 -6.93
CA ILE A 28 -0.41 -2.57 -6.61
C ILE A 28 -1.49 -1.67 -7.22
N SER A 29 -1.34 -0.36 -7.14
CA SER A 29 -2.32 0.57 -7.74
C SER A 29 -2.37 0.43 -9.27
N THR A 30 -1.22 0.25 -9.92
CA THR A 30 -1.14 -0.03 -11.35
C THR A 30 -1.84 -1.35 -11.72
N LEU A 31 -1.59 -2.42 -10.96
CA LEU A 31 -2.25 -3.71 -11.17
C LEU A 31 -3.77 -3.62 -10.96
N GLN A 32 -4.21 -2.88 -9.94
CA GLN A 32 -5.62 -2.64 -9.67
C GLN A 32 -6.30 -1.94 -10.86
N ASP A 33 -5.64 -0.93 -11.46
CA ASP A 33 -6.16 -0.19 -12.59
C ASP A 33 -6.25 -1.07 -13.86
N PHE A 34 -5.28 -1.94 -14.09
CA PHE A 34 -5.35 -2.93 -15.17
C PHE A 34 -6.52 -3.91 -14.99
N VAL A 35 -6.67 -4.47 -13.79
CA VAL A 35 -7.77 -5.40 -13.50
C VAL A 35 -9.13 -4.73 -13.63
N ARG A 36 -9.26 -3.48 -13.18
CA ARG A 36 -10.47 -2.66 -13.37
C ARG A 36 -10.75 -2.34 -14.83
N ALA A 37 -9.74 -2.02 -15.62
CA ALA A 37 -9.88 -1.77 -17.05
C ALA A 37 -10.40 -3.00 -17.81
N MET A 38 -10.12 -4.20 -17.30
CA MET A 38 -10.67 -5.47 -17.80
C MET A 38 -12.08 -5.79 -17.25
N GLY A 39 -12.68 -4.92 -16.43
CA GLY A 39 -13.97 -5.14 -15.78
C GLY A 39 -13.91 -6.04 -14.54
N GLY A 40 -12.70 -6.35 -14.04
CA GLY A 40 -12.47 -7.17 -12.87
C GLY A 40 -12.26 -6.36 -11.58
N GLN A 41 -12.16 -7.08 -10.46
CA GLN A 41 -11.81 -6.53 -9.15
C GLN A 41 -10.58 -7.24 -8.60
N LEU A 42 -9.55 -6.46 -8.23
CA LEU A 42 -8.38 -6.98 -7.53
C LEU A 42 -8.72 -7.15 -6.04
N VAL A 43 -8.47 -8.35 -5.51
CA VAL A 43 -8.57 -8.68 -4.08
C VAL A 43 -7.21 -9.18 -3.62
N ILE A 44 -6.72 -8.66 -2.48
CA ILE A 44 -5.45 -9.07 -1.87
C ILE A 44 -5.77 -9.60 -0.47
N THR A 45 -5.33 -10.82 -0.20
CA THR A 45 -5.56 -11.50 1.08
C THR A 45 -4.23 -12.00 1.65
N ALA A 46 -3.95 -11.67 2.90
CA ALA A 46 -2.85 -12.23 3.66
C ALA A 46 -3.33 -13.51 4.37
N LEU A 47 -2.61 -14.61 4.16
CA LEU A 47 -2.90 -15.90 4.77
C LEU A 47 -1.98 -16.12 5.97
N PHE A 48 -2.56 -16.40 7.12
CA PHE A 48 -1.87 -16.74 8.36
C PHE A 48 -2.32 -18.12 8.85
N PRO A 49 -1.52 -18.82 9.67
CA PRO A 49 -1.94 -20.07 10.29
C PRO A 49 -3.26 -19.95 11.07
N GLU A 50 -3.55 -18.76 11.61
CA GLU A 50 -4.72 -18.48 12.43
C GLU A 50 -5.93 -17.96 11.62
N GLY A 51 -5.76 -17.66 10.34
CA GLY A 51 -6.85 -17.18 9.48
C GLY A 51 -6.40 -16.28 8.32
N GLU A 52 -7.39 -15.72 7.64
CA GLU A 52 -7.18 -14.88 6.45
C GLU A 52 -7.57 -13.43 6.74
N VAL A 53 -6.78 -12.48 6.24
CA VAL A 53 -7.04 -11.05 6.37
C VAL A 53 -7.04 -10.41 4.98
N GLN A 54 -8.18 -9.86 4.57
CA GLN A 54 -8.24 -9.08 3.33
C GLN A 54 -7.62 -7.69 3.55
N ILE A 55 -6.77 -7.27 2.63
CA ILE A 55 -6.07 -5.99 2.69
C ILE A 55 -6.82 -4.97 1.84
N ASP A 56 -7.36 -3.93 2.48
CA ASP A 56 -8.20 -2.88 1.88
C ASP A 56 -7.54 -1.48 1.85
N GLN A 57 -6.41 -1.29 2.54
CA GLN A 57 -5.83 0.03 2.78
C GLN A 57 -5.13 0.70 1.59
N PHE A 58 -4.93 -0.01 0.47
CA PHE A 58 -4.20 0.54 -0.69
C PHE A 58 -4.94 1.68 -1.41
N GLU A 59 -6.26 1.83 -1.22
CA GLU A 59 -7.03 2.91 -1.85
C GLU A 59 -6.77 4.30 -1.24
N ASN A 60 -6.40 4.37 0.04
CA ASN A 60 -6.27 5.64 0.76
C ASN A 60 -5.02 6.44 0.37
N LEU A 61 -3.96 5.76 -0.07
CA LEU A 61 -2.70 6.38 -0.48
C LEU A 61 -2.86 7.29 -1.72
N ARG A 62 -3.76 6.92 -2.65
CA ARG A 62 -4.11 7.78 -3.80
C ARG A 62 -4.69 9.14 -3.38
N ARG A 63 -5.41 9.20 -2.27
CA ARG A 63 -6.00 10.44 -1.76
C ARG A 63 -4.96 11.32 -1.10
N GLU A 64 -4.04 10.72 -0.36
CA GLU A 64 -2.96 11.43 0.33
C GLU A 64 -1.95 12.04 -0.66
N GLU A 65 -1.58 11.31 -1.73
CA GLU A 65 -0.67 11.83 -2.77
C GLU A 65 -1.29 12.96 -3.58
N LYS A 66 -2.56 12.85 -3.98
CA LYS A 66 -3.28 13.94 -4.66
C LYS A 66 -3.34 15.20 -3.80
N GLN A 67 -3.72 15.07 -2.53
CA GLN A 67 -3.79 16.20 -1.60
C GLN A 67 -2.42 16.85 -1.40
N ARG A 68 -1.35 16.06 -1.36
CA ARG A 68 0.02 16.57 -1.21
C ARG A 68 0.50 17.32 -2.46
N GLN A 69 0.20 16.82 -3.65
CA GLN A 69 0.52 17.49 -4.93
C GLN A 69 -0.28 18.78 -5.12
N GLU A 70 -1.57 18.78 -4.72
CA GLU A 70 -2.43 19.97 -4.75
C GLU A 70 -1.94 21.06 -3.77
N MET A 71 -1.53 20.67 -2.56
CA MET A 71 -0.95 21.60 -1.57
C MET A 71 0.43 22.15 -1.99
N GLU A 72 1.26 21.35 -2.66
CA GLU A 72 2.56 21.80 -3.19
C GLU A 72 2.41 22.69 -4.43
N SER A 73 1.36 22.50 -5.24
CA SER A 73 1.04 23.35 -6.40
C SER A 73 0.37 24.67 -6.04
N ALA A 74 -0.17 24.78 -4.82
CA ALA A 74 -0.83 25.98 -4.29
C ALA A 74 0.12 26.90 -3.50
N ARG A 75 1.42 26.58 -3.45
CA ARG A 75 2.49 27.41 -2.87
C ARG A 75 3.31 28.08 -3.95
#